data_AF-A0A7C1V0D2-F1
#
_entry.id   AF-A0A7C1V0D2-F1
#
_cell.length_a   1.000
_cell.length_b   1.000
_cell.length_c   1.000
_cell.angle_alpha   90.00
_cell.angle_beta   90.00
_cell.angle_gamma   90.00
#
_symmetry.space_group_name_H-M   'P 1'
#
loop_
_entity.id
_entity.type
_entity.pdbx_description
1 polymer ?
#
loop_
_entity_poly.entity_id
_entity_poly.type
_entity_poly.pdbx_seq_one_letter_code
_entity_poly.pdbx_strand_id
1 'polypeptide(L)'
;MALELKQQLKLTQQLVMTPQLQQAIKLLQLSRLELVETVRQEMESNPVLEEETFEIAEGEDSTAKEKPEKETNQPLEEVVMKEEPPEDFDWESYIEEYSTGSPAIVENEYFKELPPLENRLVKKASLDSHLMWQLRLSNFTEEERNIGAIIIGNLNSDGYLKASVEEIAEMAESDVETVEKVLERIQEFDPVGVAARDLKECLLIQARKLDPPNELVVEIITNHLHDLENKNYY
;
A
#
# COMPACT_ATOMS: atom_id res chain seq x y z
N MET A 1 35.33 29.15 -71.92
CA MET A 1 35.69 28.61 -70.59
C MET A 1 34.60 29.03 -69.62
N ALA A 2 33.69 28.12 -69.29
CA ALA A 2 32.67 28.35 -68.26
C ALA A 2 33.09 27.57 -67.02
N LEU A 3 33.36 28.27 -65.92
CA LEU A 3 33.68 27.68 -64.62
C LEU A 3 32.36 27.31 -63.94
N GLU A 4 32.03 26.02 -63.93
CA GLU A 4 30.95 25.49 -63.09
C GLU A 4 31.45 25.39 -61.64
N LEU A 5 30.95 26.28 -60.79
CA LEU A 5 31.22 26.28 -59.35
C LEU A 5 30.24 25.33 -58.66
N LYS A 6 30.65 24.06 -58.54
CA LYS A 6 29.84 23.01 -57.89
C LYS A 6 30.08 23.04 -56.38
N GLN A 7 29.17 23.66 -55.64
CA GLN A 7 29.22 23.73 -54.18
C GLN A 7 28.74 22.40 -53.59
N GLN A 8 29.64 21.60 -53.00
CA GLN A 8 29.29 20.38 -52.26
C GLN A 8 29.11 20.72 -50.78
N LEU A 9 27.86 20.75 -50.31
CA LEU A 9 27.54 20.81 -48.89
C LEU A 9 27.76 19.43 -48.27
N LYS A 10 28.91 19.21 -47.62
CA LYS A 10 29.12 18.06 -46.74
C LYS A 10 28.39 18.31 -45.42
N LEU A 11 27.23 17.69 -45.24
CA LEU A 11 26.49 17.70 -43.99
C LEU A 11 27.10 16.64 -43.07
N THR A 12 28.14 17.00 -42.32
CA THR A 12 28.71 16.14 -41.28
C THR A 12 27.84 16.29 -40.03
N GLN A 13 26.96 15.32 -39.78
CA GLN A 13 26.25 15.23 -38.50
C GLN A 13 27.27 14.81 -37.43
N GLN A 14 27.93 15.79 -36.80
CA GLN A 14 28.68 15.52 -35.58
C GLN A 14 27.65 15.23 -34.50
N LEU A 15 27.65 14.00 -34.02
CA LEU A 15 26.93 13.60 -32.82
C LEU A 15 27.63 14.30 -31.66
N VAL A 16 27.29 15.58 -31.45
CA VAL A 16 27.82 16.39 -30.36
C VAL A 16 27.29 15.73 -29.09
N MET A 17 28.19 15.02 -28.41
CA MET A 17 27.93 14.40 -27.14
C MET A 17 27.65 15.54 -26.16
N THR A 18 26.37 15.85 -25.95
CA THR A 18 25.98 16.93 -25.05
C THR A 18 26.37 16.53 -23.63
N PRO A 19 26.82 17.48 -22.79
CA PRO A 19 27.24 17.20 -21.42
C PRO A 19 26.15 16.46 -20.62
N GLN A 20 24.87 16.74 -20.92
CA GLN A 20 23.71 16.07 -20.35
C GLN A 20 23.66 14.56 -20.71
N LEU A 21 23.94 14.21 -21.97
CA LEU A 21 23.97 12.80 -22.40
C LEU A 21 25.12 12.03 -21.73
N GLN A 22 26.28 12.67 -21.53
CA GLN A 22 27.41 12.06 -20.82
C GLN A 22 27.08 11.79 -19.34
N GLN A 23 26.43 12.75 -18.68
CA GLN A 23 26.01 12.63 -17.29
C GLN A 23 24.95 11.54 -17.12
N ALA A 24 23.95 11.49 -18.01
CA ALA A 24 22.90 10.47 -17.98
C ALA A 24 23.46 9.05 -18.16
N ILE A 25 24.36 8.86 -19.14
CA ILE A 25 25.01 7.56 -19.36
C ILE A 25 25.88 7.17 -18.15
N LYS A 26 26.60 8.14 -17.56
CA LYS A 26 27.42 7.90 -16.37
C LYS A 26 26.56 7.45 -15.20
N LEU A 27 25.43 8.11 -14.93
CA LEU A 27 24.50 7.74 -13.84
C LEU A 27 23.86 6.35 -14.07
N LEU A 28 23.50 6.01 -15.31
CA LEU A 28 22.95 4.69 -15.65
C LEU A 28 23.95 3.54 -15.50
N GLN A 29 25.25 3.84 -15.57
CA GLN A 29 26.33 2.85 -15.44
C GLN A 29 26.77 2.62 -13.99
N LEU A 30 26.35 3.46 -13.04
CA LEU A 30 26.68 3.31 -11.62
C LEU A 30 25.86 2.19 -10.99
N SER A 31 26.49 1.46 -10.07
CA SER A 31 25.76 0.55 -9.17
C SER A 31 24.89 1.35 -8.18
N ARG A 32 23.87 0.71 -7.59
CA ARG A 32 22.95 1.37 -6.63
C ARG A 32 23.69 2.08 -5.49
N LEU A 33 24.78 1.51 -5.00
CA LEU A 33 25.57 2.09 -3.92
C LEU A 33 26.34 3.33 -4.37
N GLU A 34 26.99 3.26 -5.54
CA GLU A 34 27.72 4.40 -6.11
C GLU A 34 26.78 5.55 -6.48
N LEU A 35 25.57 5.24 -6.96
CA LEU A 35 24.56 6.27 -7.26
C LEU A 35 24.16 7.04 -5.99
N VAL A 36 23.90 6.33 -4.88
CA VAL A 36 23.57 6.96 -3.59
C VAL A 36 24.73 7.83 -3.08
N GLU A 37 25.97 7.38 -3.23
CA GLU A 37 27.15 8.14 -2.84
C GLU A 37 27.32 9.42 -3.70
N THR A 38 27.12 9.32 -5.01
CA THR A 38 27.17 10.49 -5.89
C THR A 38 26.04 11.49 -5.59
N VAL A 39 24.81 11.03 -5.33
CA VAL A 39 23.70 11.92 -4.96
C VAL A 39 23.99 12.64 -3.64
N ARG A 40 24.57 11.94 -2.65
CA ARG A 40 24.97 12.53 -1.38
C ARG A 40 26.07 13.58 -1.56
N GLN A 41 27.07 13.31 -2.40
CA GLN A 41 28.13 14.27 -2.70
C GLN A 41 27.58 15.51 -3.42
N GLU A 42 26.67 15.32 -4.37
CA GLU A 42 26.00 16.43 -5.06
C GLU A 42 25.14 17.25 -4.10
N MET A 43 24.47 16.60 -3.12
CA MET A 43 23.71 17.26 -2.06
C MET A 43 24.58 18.15 -1.16
N GLU A 44 25.80 17.70 -0.82
CA GLU A 44 26.76 18.52 -0.05
C GLU A 44 27.30 19.72 -0.87
N SER A 45 27.43 19.54 -2.18
CA SER A 45 27.98 20.57 -3.07
C SER A 45 26.94 21.59 -3.54
N ASN A 46 25.66 21.19 -3.61
CA ASN A 46 24.58 22.01 -4.14
C ASN A 46 23.75 22.60 -2.99
N PRO A 47 23.88 23.90 -2.70
CA PRO A 47 23.18 24.54 -1.58
C PRO A 47 21.65 24.65 -1.78
N VAL A 48 21.11 24.23 -2.92
CA VAL A 48 19.66 24.19 -3.21
C VAL A 48 19.05 22.80 -2.92
N LEU A 49 19.87 21.76 -2.81
CA LEU A 49 19.40 20.41 -2.50
C LEU A 49 19.29 20.26 -0.98
N GLU A 50 18.07 20.01 -0.50
CA GLU A 50 17.78 19.71 0.91
C GLU A 50 17.41 18.22 1.05
N GLU A 51 17.80 17.61 2.18
CA GLU A 51 17.37 16.25 2.52
C GLU A 51 15.90 16.33 2.99
N GLU A 52 14.95 15.96 2.12
CA GLU A 52 13.60 15.65 2.58
C GLU A 52 13.68 14.35 3.38
N THR A 53 13.90 14.46 4.69
CA THR A 53 13.49 13.41 5.62
C THR A 53 11.97 13.41 5.61
N PHE A 54 11.37 12.68 4.66
CA PHE A 54 10.03 12.19 4.86
C PHE A 54 10.11 11.28 6.08
N GLU A 55 9.78 11.82 7.25
CA GLU A 55 9.34 11.03 8.38
C GLU A 55 8.12 10.25 7.86
N ILE A 56 8.39 9.05 7.34
CA ILE A 56 7.38 8.03 7.24
C ILE A 56 6.96 7.84 8.68
N ALA A 57 5.84 8.45 9.05
CA ALA A 57 5.12 8.13 10.26
C ALA A 57 4.79 6.64 10.17
N GLU A 58 5.73 5.80 10.61
CA GLU A 58 5.48 4.42 10.93
C GLU A 58 4.34 4.45 11.95
N GLY A 59 3.28 3.74 11.60
CA GLY A 59 2.06 3.69 12.39
C GLY A 59 2.37 3.20 13.79
N GLU A 60 2.42 4.12 14.74
CA GLU A 60 2.10 3.82 16.11
C GLU A 60 0.59 3.95 16.28
N ASP A 61 -0.01 2.77 16.39
CA ASP A 61 -1.36 2.53 16.86
C ASP A 61 -1.58 3.24 18.21
N SER A 62 -2.04 4.49 18.16
CA SER A 62 -2.48 5.21 19.35
C SER A 62 -3.95 4.87 19.60
N THR A 63 -4.13 3.74 20.28
CA THR A 63 -5.31 3.44 21.07
C THR A 63 -5.81 4.68 21.78
N ALA A 64 -7.11 4.96 21.62
CA ALA A 64 -7.85 5.91 22.42
C ALA A 64 -7.57 5.69 23.91
N LYS A 65 -6.82 6.61 24.52
CA LYS A 65 -6.92 6.87 25.96
C LYS A 65 -7.67 8.17 26.12
N GLU A 66 -8.97 8.03 26.35
CA GLU A 66 -9.75 9.02 27.07
C GLU A 66 -9.02 9.37 28.37
N LYS A 67 -8.69 10.66 28.54
CA LYS A 67 -8.52 11.31 29.83
C LYS A 67 -9.06 12.73 29.73
N PRO A 68 -9.58 13.24 30.85
CA PRO A 68 -10.91 13.84 30.95
C PRO A 68 -10.93 15.30 30.53
N GLU A 69 -12.13 15.76 30.17
CA GLU A 69 -12.51 17.16 30.11
C GLU A 69 -11.97 17.93 31.33
N LYS A 70 -11.00 18.81 31.08
CA LYS A 70 -10.80 20.00 31.87
C LYS A 70 -10.73 21.19 30.93
N GLU A 71 -11.84 21.92 30.94
CA GLU A 71 -11.98 23.31 30.52
C GLU A 71 -10.66 24.06 30.66
N THR A 72 -10.06 24.42 29.53
CA THR A 72 -9.15 25.56 29.45
C THR A 72 -9.57 26.35 28.23
N ASN A 73 -10.38 27.38 28.48
CA ASN A 73 -10.67 28.46 27.53
C ASN A 73 -9.35 29.05 27.01
N GLN A 74 -8.97 28.70 25.80
CA GLN A 74 -8.16 29.54 24.93
C GLN A 74 -8.82 29.52 23.55
N PRO A 75 -9.45 30.63 23.10
CA PRO A 75 -10.02 30.70 21.77
C PRO A 75 -8.91 30.52 20.74
N LEU A 76 -9.17 29.67 19.74
CA LEU A 76 -8.42 29.65 18.50
C LEU A 76 -8.53 31.06 17.91
N GLU A 77 -7.42 31.80 17.86
CA GLU A 77 -7.34 33.03 17.08
C GLU A 77 -7.48 32.64 15.61
N GLU A 78 -8.71 32.72 15.11
CA GLU A 78 -8.96 32.91 13.70
C GLU A 78 -8.11 34.11 13.27
N VAL A 79 -7.17 33.88 12.34
CA VAL A 79 -6.61 34.97 11.56
C VAL A 79 -7.75 35.49 10.69
N VAL A 80 -8.58 36.34 11.27
CA VAL A 80 -9.60 37.11 10.59
C VAL A 80 -8.85 38.04 9.65
N MET A 81 -8.79 37.67 8.37
CA MET A 81 -8.52 38.62 7.30
C MET A 81 -9.54 39.75 7.44
N LYS A 82 -9.05 40.93 7.83
CA LYS A 82 -9.89 42.03 8.34
C LYS A 82 -10.62 42.83 7.25
N GLU A 83 -10.58 42.36 6.02
CA GLU A 83 -11.23 43.02 4.89
C GLU A 83 -11.99 41.93 4.13
N GLU A 84 -13.31 41.93 4.29
CA GLU A 84 -14.19 41.20 3.38
C GLU A 84 -13.93 41.74 1.98
N PRO A 85 -13.71 40.86 0.97
CA PRO A 85 -13.58 41.33 -0.39
C PRO A 85 -14.86 42.09 -0.77
N PRO A 86 -14.76 43.25 -1.43
CA PRO A 86 -15.93 44.03 -1.82
C PRO A 86 -16.94 43.13 -2.56
N GLU A 87 -18.25 43.34 -2.39
CA GLU A 87 -19.29 42.46 -2.96
C GLU A 87 -19.19 42.31 -4.50
N ASP A 88 -18.52 43.25 -5.18
CA ASP A 88 -18.22 43.23 -6.62
C ASP A 88 -16.80 42.71 -6.94
N PHE A 89 -16.17 41.92 -6.06
CA PHE A 89 -14.86 41.34 -6.33
C PHE A 89 -15.00 40.21 -7.35
N ASP A 90 -14.64 40.50 -8.60
CA ASP A 90 -14.69 39.54 -9.69
C ASP A 90 -13.53 38.54 -9.59
N TRP A 91 -13.80 37.45 -8.87
CA TRP A 91 -12.88 36.33 -8.70
C TRP A 91 -12.38 35.77 -10.04
N GLU A 92 -13.18 35.86 -11.10
CA GLU A 92 -12.81 35.41 -12.45
C GLU A 92 -11.63 36.25 -12.97
N SER A 93 -11.71 37.58 -12.83
CA SER A 93 -10.64 38.51 -13.23
C SER A 93 -9.37 38.37 -12.39
N TYR A 94 -9.51 38.10 -11.09
CA TYR A 94 -8.38 37.87 -10.18
C TYR A 94 -7.62 36.58 -10.51
N ILE A 95 -8.36 35.51 -10.86
CA ILE A 95 -7.76 34.24 -11.29
C ILE A 95 -7.13 34.38 -12.69
N GLU A 96 -7.75 35.11 -13.62
CA GLU A 96 -7.19 35.38 -14.94
C GLU A 96 -5.90 36.21 -14.87
N GLU A 97 -5.83 37.23 -14.02
CA GLU A 97 -4.62 38.06 -13.83
C GLU A 97 -3.49 37.27 -13.15
N TYR A 98 -3.82 36.34 -12.26
CA TYR A 98 -2.85 35.40 -11.68
C TYR A 98 -2.34 34.38 -12.71
N SER A 99 -3.21 33.96 -13.65
CA SER A 99 -2.86 33.05 -14.74
C SER A 99 -2.03 33.72 -15.84
N THR A 100 -2.23 35.02 -16.08
CA THR A 100 -1.49 35.79 -17.09
C THR A 100 -0.18 36.41 -16.58
N GLY A 101 -0.01 36.57 -15.26
CA GLY A 101 1.14 37.24 -14.64
C GLY A 101 2.20 36.34 -14.00
N SER A 102 1.93 35.05 -13.78
CA SER A 102 2.97 34.11 -13.35
C SER A 102 3.65 33.53 -14.59
N PRO A 103 5.00 33.39 -14.65
CA PRO A 103 5.58 32.47 -15.61
C PRO A 103 4.85 31.15 -15.35
N ALA A 104 4.11 30.68 -16.36
CA ALA A 104 3.35 29.45 -16.32
C ALA A 104 4.07 28.53 -15.35
N ILE A 105 3.39 28.11 -14.26
CA ILE A 105 3.84 27.00 -13.41
C ILE A 105 4.52 26.09 -14.39
N VAL A 106 5.86 26.03 -14.32
CA VAL A 106 6.63 25.20 -15.24
C VAL A 106 5.96 23.88 -15.01
N GLU A 107 5.14 23.49 -15.99
CA GLU A 107 4.21 22.38 -15.87
C GLU A 107 5.19 21.23 -15.86
N ASN A 108 5.64 20.92 -14.64
CA ASN A 108 6.84 20.15 -14.41
C ASN A 108 6.47 18.84 -15.12
N GLU A 109 7.23 18.43 -16.14
CA GLU A 109 6.87 17.24 -16.92
C GLU A 109 6.63 16.03 -16.00
N TYR A 110 7.24 16.06 -14.81
CA TYR A 110 6.96 15.22 -13.64
C TYR A 110 5.49 15.15 -13.19
N PHE A 111 4.72 16.23 -13.17
CA PHE A 111 3.33 16.23 -12.74
C PHE A 111 2.38 15.65 -13.82
N LYS A 112 2.80 15.68 -15.09
CA LYS A 112 2.06 15.09 -16.22
C LYS A 112 2.28 13.58 -16.33
N GLU A 113 3.43 13.09 -15.87
CA GLU A 113 3.77 11.66 -15.82
C GLU A 113 3.24 10.95 -14.56
N LEU A 114 2.83 11.68 -13.53
CA LEU A 114 2.22 11.07 -12.36
C LEU A 114 0.79 10.61 -12.68
N PRO A 115 0.41 9.38 -12.29
CA PRO A 115 -0.97 8.93 -12.40
C PRO A 115 -1.91 9.96 -11.74
N PRO A 116 -3.11 10.22 -12.31
CA PRO A 116 -4.10 11.13 -11.72
C PRO A 116 -4.31 10.84 -10.24
N LEU A 117 -4.62 11.87 -9.43
CA LEU A 117 -4.77 11.77 -7.97
C LEU A 117 -5.70 10.61 -7.54
N GLU A 118 -6.71 10.31 -8.36
CA GLU A 118 -7.66 9.21 -8.20
C GLU A 118 -6.98 7.82 -8.19
N ASN A 119 -5.90 7.64 -8.95
CA ASN A 119 -5.10 6.41 -8.97
C ASN A 119 -4.11 6.32 -7.80
N ARG A 120 -3.85 7.42 -7.08
CA ARG A 120 -2.91 7.45 -5.94
C ARG A 120 -3.55 6.96 -4.64
N LEU A 121 -4.87 7.03 -4.53
CA LEU A 121 -5.62 6.72 -3.30
C LEU A 121 -5.96 5.22 -3.13
N VAL A 122 -5.50 4.34 -4.01
CA VAL A 122 -5.83 2.91 -3.93
C VAL A 122 -4.84 2.18 -3.03
N LYS A 123 -5.06 2.21 -1.71
CA LYS A 123 -4.52 1.15 -0.84
C LYS A 123 -5.21 -0.15 -1.23
N LYS A 124 -4.45 -1.12 -1.75
CA LYS A 124 -4.99 -2.47 -2.01
C LYS A 124 -5.45 -3.04 -0.67
N ALA A 125 -6.69 -3.55 -0.62
CA ALA A 125 -7.20 -4.20 0.58
C ALA A 125 -6.30 -5.40 0.93
N SER A 126 -5.77 -5.41 2.14
CA SER A 126 -5.02 -6.53 2.68
C SER A 126 -5.98 -7.64 3.13
N LEU A 127 -5.44 -8.85 3.32
CA LEU A 127 -6.22 -10.02 3.74
C LEU A 127 -6.88 -9.77 5.10
N ASP A 128 -6.15 -9.19 6.06
CA ASP A 128 -6.67 -8.77 7.36
C ASP A 128 -7.88 -7.83 7.22
N SER A 129 -7.78 -6.83 6.34
CA SER A 129 -8.81 -5.83 6.14
C SER A 129 -10.05 -6.44 5.48
N HIS A 130 -9.85 -7.41 4.59
CA HIS A 130 -10.94 -8.15 3.96
C HIS A 130 -11.66 -9.07 4.96
N LEU A 131 -10.93 -9.85 5.76
CA LEU A 131 -11.50 -10.71 6.78
C LEU A 131 -12.21 -9.90 7.86
N MET A 132 -11.62 -8.78 8.28
CA MET A 132 -12.25 -7.88 9.25
C MET A 132 -13.52 -7.26 8.68
N TRP A 133 -13.56 -6.94 7.39
CA TRP A 133 -14.78 -6.51 6.71
C TRP A 133 -15.85 -7.61 6.71
N GLN A 134 -15.49 -8.86 6.40
CA GLN A 134 -16.41 -10.01 6.44
C GLN A 134 -16.94 -10.30 7.84
N LEU A 135 -16.06 -10.26 8.84
CA LEU A 135 -16.43 -10.41 10.24
C LEU A 135 -17.45 -9.34 10.65
N ARG A 136 -17.29 -8.11 10.14
CA ARG A 136 -18.26 -7.04 10.40
C ARG A 136 -19.60 -7.20 9.70
N LEU A 137 -19.65 -7.92 8.58
CA LEU A 137 -20.86 -8.21 7.80
C LEU A 137 -21.61 -9.45 8.28
N SER A 138 -20.89 -10.38 8.92
CA SER A 138 -21.49 -11.59 9.48
C SER A 138 -22.24 -11.28 10.79
N ASN A 139 -23.24 -12.11 11.07
CA ASN A 139 -24.00 -12.07 12.31
C ASN A 139 -23.21 -12.78 13.43
N PHE A 140 -22.38 -12.01 14.13
CA PHE A 140 -21.70 -12.42 15.36
C PHE A 140 -22.18 -11.57 16.55
N THR A 141 -22.13 -12.13 17.76
CA THR A 141 -22.29 -11.34 18.99
C THR A 141 -21.08 -10.43 19.21
N GLU A 142 -21.16 -9.47 20.16
CA GLU A 142 -20.01 -8.61 20.48
C GLU A 142 -18.80 -9.41 21.00
N GLU A 143 -19.06 -10.44 21.81
CA GLU A 143 -18.03 -11.36 22.32
C GLU A 143 -17.37 -12.16 21.19
N GLU A 144 -18.18 -12.77 20.31
CA GLU A 144 -17.69 -13.52 19.15
C GLU A 144 -16.91 -12.64 18.16
N ARG A 145 -17.34 -11.38 17.99
CA ARG A 145 -16.65 -10.39 17.17
C ARG A 145 -15.27 -10.05 17.72
N ASN A 146 -15.14 -9.95 19.05
CA ASN A 146 -13.86 -9.71 19.70
C ASN A 146 -12.91 -10.91 19.54
N ILE A 147 -13.42 -12.13 19.79
CA ILE A 147 -12.69 -13.38 19.57
C ILE A 147 -12.20 -13.46 18.12
N GLY A 148 -13.07 -13.19 17.15
CA GLY A 148 -12.71 -13.25 15.74
C GLY A 148 -11.70 -12.19 15.31
N ALA A 149 -11.72 -11.00 15.93
CA ALA A 149 -10.69 -9.98 15.71
C ALA A 149 -9.32 -10.46 16.20
N ILE A 150 -9.27 -11.15 17.36
CA ILE A 150 -8.04 -11.74 17.90
C ILE A 150 -7.55 -12.87 16.97
N ILE A 151 -8.45 -13.72 16.47
CA ILE A 151 -8.10 -14.79 15.51
C ILE A 151 -7.48 -14.19 14.24
N ILE A 152 -8.12 -13.18 13.63
CA ILE A 152 -7.64 -12.54 12.40
C ILE A 152 -6.29 -11.84 12.63
N GLY A 153 -6.08 -11.24 13.81
CA GLY A 153 -4.82 -10.60 14.19
C GLY A 153 -3.65 -11.58 14.36
N ASN A 154 -3.92 -12.86 14.63
CA ASN A 154 -2.92 -13.91 14.83
C ASN A 154 -2.64 -14.76 13.57
N LEU A 155 -3.07 -14.29 12.39
CA LEU A 155 -2.80 -14.94 11.11
C LEU A 155 -1.42 -14.57 10.55
N ASN A 156 -0.81 -15.50 9.83
CA ASN A 156 0.40 -15.25 9.05
C ASN A 156 0.12 -14.54 7.72
N SER A 157 1.19 -14.11 7.05
CA SER A 157 1.15 -13.70 5.64
C SER A 157 0.49 -14.73 4.72
N ASP A 158 0.61 -16.01 5.08
CA ASP A 158 0.06 -17.15 4.33
C ASP A 158 -1.38 -17.51 4.75
N GLY A 159 -1.95 -16.84 5.76
CA GLY A 159 -3.33 -17.06 6.21
C GLY A 159 -3.54 -18.22 7.20
N TYR A 160 -2.47 -18.86 7.69
CA TYR A 160 -2.55 -19.88 8.75
C TYR A 160 -2.54 -19.27 10.15
N LEU A 161 -3.22 -19.93 11.08
CA LEU A 161 -3.27 -19.55 12.49
C LEU A 161 -2.02 -20.06 13.22
N LYS A 162 -1.25 -19.16 13.85
CA LYS A 162 -0.09 -19.55 14.69
C LYS A 162 -0.44 -19.78 16.15
N ALA A 163 -1.42 -19.04 16.66
CA ALA A 163 -1.82 -19.11 18.05
C ALA A 163 -2.63 -20.37 18.35
N SER A 164 -2.46 -20.91 19.55
CA SER A 164 -3.28 -22.00 20.07
C SER A 164 -4.68 -21.49 20.47
N VAL A 165 -5.67 -22.38 20.51
CA VAL A 165 -7.04 -22.00 20.90
C VAL A 165 -7.07 -21.57 22.36
N GLU A 166 -6.21 -22.16 23.19
CA GLU A 166 -6.04 -21.83 24.59
C GLU A 166 -5.49 -20.41 24.78
N GLU A 167 -4.47 -20.01 24.03
CA GLU A 167 -3.93 -18.64 24.07
C GLU A 167 -4.97 -17.61 23.62
N ILE A 168 -5.76 -17.92 22.59
CA ILE A 168 -6.83 -17.04 22.11
C ILE A 168 -7.94 -16.92 23.16
N ALA A 169 -8.29 -18.02 23.84
CA ALA A 169 -9.26 -18.03 24.93
C ALA A 169 -8.80 -17.17 26.12
N GLU A 170 -7.51 -17.25 26.50
CA GLU A 170 -6.92 -16.39 27.54
C GLU A 170 -6.96 -14.91 27.15
N MET A 171 -6.64 -14.56 25.90
CA MET A 171 -6.66 -13.18 25.41
C MET A 171 -8.08 -12.60 25.31
N ALA A 172 -9.07 -13.44 24.96
CA ALA A 172 -10.46 -13.04 24.78
C ALA A 172 -11.30 -13.14 26.06
N GLU A 173 -10.71 -13.61 27.18
CA GLU A 173 -11.41 -13.89 28.45
C GLU A 173 -12.68 -14.74 28.25
N SER A 174 -12.63 -15.71 27.34
CA SER A 174 -13.79 -16.48 26.87
C SER A 174 -13.56 -17.99 26.96
N ASP A 175 -14.63 -18.77 26.94
CA ASP A 175 -14.56 -20.23 26.96
C ASP A 175 -13.92 -20.79 25.69
N VAL A 176 -13.11 -21.86 25.81
CA VAL A 176 -12.49 -22.53 24.66
C VAL A 176 -13.55 -23.00 23.64
N GLU A 177 -14.71 -23.44 24.12
CA GLU A 177 -15.81 -23.87 23.25
C GLU A 177 -16.40 -22.75 22.38
N THR A 178 -16.43 -21.50 22.86
CA THR A 178 -16.93 -20.38 22.06
C THR A 178 -15.90 -19.98 21.02
N VAL A 179 -14.61 -20.02 21.39
CA VAL A 179 -13.51 -19.78 20.45
C VAL A 179 -13.51 -20.79 19.30
N GLU A 180 -13.71 -22.08 19.58
CA GLU A 180 -13.78 -23.10 18.53
C GLU A 180 -14.95 -22.86 17.56
N LYS A 181 -16.14 -22.50 18.07
CA LYS A 181 -17.30 -22.20 17.22
C LYS A 181 -17.06 -20.98 16.32
N VAL A 182 -16.42 -19.94 16.87
CA VAL A 182 -16.06 -18.74 16.10
C VAL A 182 -15.00 -19.07 15.05
N LEU A 183 -14.01 -19.89 15.42
CA LEU A 183 -12.96 -20.34 14.51
C LEU A 183 -13.53 -21.11 13.32
N GLU A 184 -14.41 -22.09 13.54
CA GLU A 184 -15.07 -22.84 12.46
C GLU A 184 -15.81 -21.89 11.51
N ARG A 185 -16.49 -20.88 12.07
CA ARG A 185 -17.24 -19.89 11.27
C ARG A 185 -16.34 -18.94 10.48
N ILE A 186 -15.15 -18.60 11.01
CA ILE A 186 -14.14 -17.82 10.30
C ILE A 186 -13.47 -18.67 9.20
N GLN A 187 -13.28 -19.96 9.42
CA GLN A 187 -12.72 -20.87 8.41
C GLN A 187 -13.62 -21.00 7.16
N GLU A 188 -14.92 -20.71 7.29
CA GLU A 188 -15.88 -20.67 6.19
C GLU A 188 -15.88 -19.36 5.37
N PHE A 189 -15.10 -18.35 5.78
CA PHE A 189 -14.99 -17.08 5.08
C PHE A 189 -14.37 -17.23 3.68
N ASP A 190 -14.28 -16.11 2.94
CA ASP A 190 -13.64 -16.06 1.63
C ASP A 190 -12.29 -15.32 1.77
N PRO A 191 -11.13 -15.98 1.61
CA PRO A 191 -10.94 -17.34 1.08
C PRO A 191 -11.24 -18.48 2.07
N VAL A 192 -11.75 -19.58 1.55
CA VAL A 192 -12.12 -20.77 2.33
C VAL A 192 -10.90 -21.50 2.88
N GLY A 193 -10.96 -21.91 4.15
CA GLY A 193 -9.83 -22.54 4.85
C GLY A 193 -8.81 -21.56 5.40
N VAL A 194 -9.11 -20.25 5.43
CA VAL A 194 -8.32 -19.27 6.18
C VAL A 194 -8.39 -19.58 7.69
N ALA A 195 -7.34 -19.25 8.44
CA ALA A 195 -7.23 -19.60 9.87
C ALA A 195 -7.18 -21.11 10.16
N ALA A 196 -6.82 -21.94 9.18
CA ALA A 196 -6.45 -23.33 9.44
C ALA A 196 -5.11 -23.40 10.22
N ARG A 197 -4.92 -24.44 11.02
CA ARG A 197 -3.67 -24.68 11.76
C ARG A 197 -2.61 -25.37 10.90
N ASP A 198 -3.06 -26.17 9.94
CA ASP A 198 -2.20 -26.92 9.05
C ASP A 198 -2.77 -26.98 7.62
N LEU A 199 -1.91 -27.24 6.63
CA LEU A 199 -2.29 -27.40 5.23
C LEU A 199 -3.35 -28.50 5.05
N LYS A 200 -3.20 -29.60 5.80
CA LYS A 200 -4.15 -30.72 5.78
C LYS A 200 -5.55 -30.27 6.21
N GLU A 201 -5.64 -29.48 7.27
CA GLU A 201 -6.91 -28.93 7.77
C GLU A 201 -7.52 -27.96 6.76
N CYS A 202 -6.71 -27.04 6.21
CA CYS A 202 -7.11 -26.10 5.17
C CYS A 202 -7.74 -26.83 3.96
N LEU A 203 -7.06 -27.85 3.44
CA LEU A 203 -7.54 -28.64 2.31
C LEU A 203 -8.80 -29.45 2.64
N LEU A 204 -8.94 -29.96 3.86
CA LEU A 204 -10.16 -30.64 4.29
C LEU A 204 -11.36 -29.70 4.34
N ILE A 205 -11.17 -28.48 4.85
CA ILE A 205 -12.21 -27.44 4.89
C ILE A 205 -12.63 -27.08 3.46
N GLN A 206 -11.66 -26.88 2.56
CA GLN A 206 -11.92 -26.60 1.15
C GLN A 206 -12.64 -27.75 0.45
N ALA A 207 -12.24 -29.00 0.71
CA ALA A 207 -12.85 -30.19 0.13
C ALA A 207 -14.32 -30.37 0.56
N ARG A 208 -14.66 -30.02 1.82
CA ARG A 208 -16.05 -30.07 2.30
C ARG A 208 -16.97 -29.06 1.59
N LYS A 209 -16.42 -27.95 1.13
CA LYS A 209 -17.17 -26.87 0.48
C LYS A 209 -17.27 -27.03 -1.05
N LEU A 210 -16.50 -27.96 -1.63
CA LEU A 210 -16.62 -28.39 -3.01
C LEU A 210 -17.84 -29.31 -3.18
N ASP A 211 -18.79 -28.90 -4.02
CA ASP A 211 -19.99 -29.68 -4.36
C ASP A 211 -19.84 -30.27 -5.78
N PRO A 212 -19.86 -31.60 -5.97
CA PRO A 212 -20.10 -32.66 -4.99
C PRO A 212 -18.90 -32.98 -4.08
N PRO A 213 -19.14 -33.34 -2.81
CA PRO A 213 -18.10 -33.78 -1.89
C PRO A 213 -17.52 -35.09 -2.40
N ASN A 214 -16.29 -35.03 -2.92
CA ASN A 214 -15.63 -36.20 -3.44
C ASN A 214 -14.90 -36.91 -2.30
N GLU A 215 -15.46 -38.02 -1.80
CA GLU A 215 -14.88 -38.83 -0.71
C GLU A 215 -13.43 -39.24 -1.01
N LEU A 216 -13.09 -39.45 -2.28
CA LEU A 216 -11.73 -39.76 -2.73
C LEU A 216 -10.75 -38.63 -2.41
N VAL A 217 -11.15 -37.37 -2.54
CA VAL A 217 -10.28 -36.22 -2.25
C VAL A 217 -9.98 -36.16 -0.76
N VAL A 218 -10.98 -36.44 0.09
CA VAL A 218 -10.80 -36.51 1.55
C VAL A 218 -9.86 -37.66 1.93
N GLU A 219 -9.99 -38.81 1.28
CA GLU A 219 -9.11 -39.97 1.51
C GLU A 219 -7.66 -39.68 1.08
N ILE A 220 -7.47 -39.01 -0.06
CA ILE A 220 -6.14 -38.60 -0.55
C ILE A 220 -5.50 -37.59 0.41
N ILE A 221 -6.25 -36.58 0.87
CA ILE A 221 -5.73 -35.58 1.81
C ILE A 221 -5.39 -36.22 3.17
N THR A 222 -6.16 -37.22 3.62
CA THR A 222 -5.92 -37.85 4.92
C THR A 222 -4.72 -38.80 4.93
N ASN A 223 -4.58 -39.63 3.90
CA ASN A 223 -3.64 -40.76 3.90
C ASN A 223 -2.46 -40.60 2.93
N HIS A 224 -2.62 -39.84 1.84
CA HIS A 224 -1.67 -39.82 0.72
C HIS A 224 -1.05 -38.45 0.45
N LEU A 225 -1.20 -37.48 1.37
CA LEU A 225 -0.64 -36.13 1.19
C LEU A 225 0.88 -36.16 0.98
N HIS A 226 1.59 -37.03 1.71
CA HIS A 226 3.03 -37.17 1.61
C HIS A 226 3.47 -37.89 0.32
N ASP A 227 2.63 -38.79 -0.21
CA ASP A 227 2.87 -39.44 -1.50
C ASP A 227 2.71 -38.42 -2.64
N LEU A 228 1.73 -37.52 -2.53
CA LEU A 228 1.51 -36.40 -3.43
C LEU A 228 2.67 -35.40 -3.43
N GLU A 229 3.18 -35.05 -2.25
CA GLU A 229 4.34 -34.17 -2.08
C GLU A 229 5.57 -34.73 -2.82
N ASN A 230 5.78 -36.05 -2.72
CA ASN A 230 6.89 -36.75 -3.37
C ASN A 230 6.63 -37.11 -4.85
N LYS A 231 5.48 -36.72 -5.43
CA LYS A 231 5.05 -37.07 -6.80
C LYS A 231 4.97 -38.58 -7.05
N ASN A 232 4.72 -39.37 -6.02
CA ASN A 232 4.56 -40.82 -6.12
C ASN A 232 3.08 -41.14 -6.40
N TYR A 233 2.70 -41.18 -7.68
CA TYR A 233 1.33 -41.45 -8.12
C TYR A 233 1.01 -42.95 -8.28
N TYR A 234 1.69 -43.82 -7.51
CA TYR A 234 1.61 -45.29 -7.66
C TYR A 234 0.58 -45.93 -6.74
#